data_AF-A0A6J5KCT3-F1
#
_entry.id   AF-A0A6J5KCT3-F1
#
_cell.length_a   1.000
_cell.length_b   1.000
_cell.length_c   1.000
_cell.angle_alpha   90.00
_cell.angle_beta   90.00
_cell.angle_gamma   90.00
#
_symmetry.space_group_name_H-M   'P 1'
#
loop_
_entity.id
_entity.type
_entity.pdbx_description
1 polymer ?
#
loop_
_entity_poly.entity_id
_entity_poly.type
_entity_poly.pdbx_seq_one_letter_code
_entity_poly.pdbx_strand_id
1 'polypeptide(L)'
;MNHRAVIHDQELIRSAFPEWDTLHRAMTSPDVVPVIFDIAFDWLSIALAMLTLHRLGWMSAPAAVAWIGNRQRALGNLLHDAAHRNFARSARINDALACLFIAPALFNSLAVYRELHARHHAWLGDPARDPDYIAARSKPGDRWWQPFFKVLFAPAACLSSTFGHLHLSTLTGCSASPSSDGGAPYWVP
;
A
#
# COMPACT_ATOMS: atom_id res chain seq x y z
N MET A 1 -19.65 8.08 -10.26
CA MET A 1 -20.51 7.16 -9.47
C MET A 1 -21.30 7.98 -8.48
N ASN A 2 -22.61 7.74 -8.33
CA ASN A 2 -23.44 8.41 -7.33
C ASN A 2 -23.40 7.59 -6.04
N HIS A 3 -23.22 8.21 -4.87
CA HIS A 3 -23.17 7.55 -3.55
C HIS A 3 -24.35 6.59 -3.34
N ARG A 4 -25.55 6.95 -3.84
CA ARG A 4 -26.75 6.11 -3.76
C ARG A 4 -26.62 4.78 -4.50
N ALA A 5 -25.91 4.75 -5.64
CA ALA A 5 -25.71 3.51 -6.39
C ALA A 5 -24.76 2.56 -5.63
N VAL A 6 -23.74 3.09 -4.96
CA VAL A 6 -22.81 2.29 -4.15
C VAL A 6 -23.51 1.69 -2.94
N ILE A 7 -24.32 2.47 -2.22
CA ILE A 7 -25.07 1.98 -1.05
C ILE A 7 -26.07 0.90 -1.47
N HIS A 8 -26.79 1.11 -2.57
CA HIS A 8 -27.73 0.12 -3.11
C HIS A 8 -27.03 -1.20 -3.48
N ASP A 9 -25.87 -1.14 -4.12
CA ASP A 9 -25.08 -2.35 -4.43
C ASP A 9 -24.60 -3.05 -3.16
N GLN A 10 -24.19 -2.31 -2.13
CA GLN A 10 -23.81 -2.89 -0.85
C GLN A 10 -25.00 -3.57 -0.15
N GLU A 11 -26.20 -3.00 -0.22
CA GLU A 11 -27.42 -3.60 0.32
C GLU A 11 -27.81 -4.88 -0.45
N LEU A 12 -27.66 -4.89 -1.78
CA LEU A 12 -27.85 -6.09 -2.60
C LEU A 12 -26.87 -7.21 -2.21
N ILE A 13 -25.59 -6.89 -1.97
CA ILE A 13 -24.61 -7.88 -1.52
C ILE A 13 -24.99 -8.41 -0.12
N ARG A 14 -25.33 -7.53 0.83
CA ARG A 14 -25.73 -7.95 2.19
C ARG A 14 -26.96 -8.85 2.17
N SER A 15 -27.95 -8.55 1.33
CA SER A 15 -29.17 -9.36 1.22
C SER A 15 -28.95 -10.69 0.49
N ALA A 16 -28.02 -10.75 -0.47
CA ALA A 16 -27.68 -11.97 -1.19
C ALA A 16 -26.87 -12.97 -0.34
N PHE A 17 -26.16 -12.49 0.69
CA PHE A 17 -25.31 -13.31 1.55
C PHE A 17 -25.69 -13.09 3.03
N PRO A 18 -26.63 -13.87 3.60
CA PRO A 18 -27.04 -13.73 4.99
C PRO A 18 -25.90 -13.91 6.01
N GLU A 19 -24.86 -14.66 5.62
CA GLU A 19 -23.63 -14.87 6.40
C GLU A 19 -22.57 -13.78 6.17
N TRP A 20 -22.88 -12.74 5.38
CA TRP A 20 -21.96 -11.66 5.03
C TRP A 20 -21.39 -11.00 6.28
N ASP A 21 -22.20 -10.73 7.30
CA ASP A 21 -21.73 -10.04 8.50
C ASP A 21 -20.75 -10.89 9.32
N THR A 22 -20.91 -12.21 9.33
CA THR A 22 -19.98 -13.14 9.98
C THR A 22 -18.69 -13.29 9.19
N LEU A 23 -18.79 -13.45 7.87
CA LEU A 23 -17.64 -13.56 6.97
C LEU A 23 -16.85 -12.24 6.95
N HIS A 24 -17.54 -11.11 6.84
CA HIS A 24 -16.95 -9.78 6.85
C HIS A 24 -16.21 -9.52 8.17
N ARG A 25 -16.81 -9.85 9.33
CA ARG A 25 -16.11 -9.73 10.63
C ARG A 25 -14.90 -10.65 10.73
N ALA A 26 -14.98 -11.87 10.21
CA ALA A 26 -13.85 -12.79 10.19
C ALA A 26 -12.70 -12.28 9.29
N MET A 27 -13.03 -11.68 8.14
CA MET A 27 -12.04 -11.11 7.21
C MET A 27 -11.48 -9.77 7.67
N THR A 28 -12.24 -9.00 8.45
CA THR A 28 -11.84 -7.67 8.94
C THR A 28 -11.29 -7.68 10.35
N SER A 29 -11.32 -8.81 11.06
CA SER A 29 -10.72 -8.92 12.37
C SER A 29 -9.19 -8.86 12.25
N PRO A 30 -8.51 -7.91 12.91
CA PRO A 30 -7.05 -7.83 12.86
C PRO A 30 -6.41 -9.06 13.49
N ASP A 31 -5.60 -9.78 12.71
CA ASP A 31 -4.73 -10.85 13.18
C ASP A 31 -3.28 -10.57 12.80
N VAL A 32 -2.43 -10.43 13.81
CA VAL A 32 -1.03 -10.05 13.64
C VAL A 32 -0.15 -11.24 13.27
N VAL A 33 -0.59 -12.47 13.54
CA VAL A 33 0.26 -13.67 13.36
C VAL A 33 0.53 -13.93 11.87
N PRO A 34 -0.48 -13.97 10.98
CA PRO A 34 -0.23 -14.12 9.54
C PRO A 34 0.66 -13.00 8.99
N VAL A 35 0.43 -11.76 9.44
CA VAL A 35 1.21 -10.59 9.02
C VAL A 35 2.70 -10.76 9.36
N ILE A 36 3.03 -11.27 10.56
CA ILE A 36 4.41 -11.52 10.94
C ILE A 36 5.06 -12.58 10.03
N PHE A 37 4.33 -13.64 9.69
CA PHE A 37 4.83 -14.67 8.78
C PHE A 37 5.06 -14.12 7.37
N ASP A 38 4.14 -13.30 6.85
CA ASP A 38 4.27 -12.68 5.53
C ASP A 38 5.48 -11.75 5.47
N ILE A 39 5.66 -10.90 6.49
CA ILE A 39 6.85 -10.03 6.61
C ILE A 39 8.13 -10.86 6.62
N ALA A 40 8.20 -11.91 7.45
CA ALA A 40 9.38 -12.76 7.55
C ALA A 40 9.69 -13.47 6.22
N PHE A 41 8.66 -13.98 5.54
CA PHE A 41 8.79 -14.64 4.25
C PHE A 41 9.29 -13.68 3.17
N ASP A 42 8.76 -12.46 3.10
CA ASP A 42 9.17 -11.46 2.12
C ASP A 42 10.62 -11.03 2.35
N TRP A 43 11.04 -10.79 3.60
CA TRP A 43 12.44 -10.47 3.92
C TRP A 43 13.41 -11.60 3.59
N LEU A 44 13.06 -12.84 3.94
CA LEU A 44 13.88 -14.00 3.61
C LEU A 44 14.00 -14.17 2.09
N SER A 45 12.91 -13.96 1.36
CA SER A 45 12.88 -14.02 -0.10
C SER A 45 13.73 -12.95 -0.76
N ILE A 46 13.72 -11.72 -0.23
CA ILE A 46 14.57 -10.62 -0.69
C ILE A 46 16.04 -10.95 -0.43
N ALA A 47 16.38 -11.40 0.78
CA ALA A 47 17.74 -11.78 1.15
C ALA A 47 18.28 -12.92 0.27
N LEU A 48 17.46 -13.93 -0.02
CA LEU A 48 17.82 -15.04 -0.92
C LEU A 48 18.05 -14.57 -2.36
N ALA A 49 17.22 -13.65 -2.87
CA ALA A 49 17.42 -13.06 -4.19
C ALA A 49 18.73 -12.26 -4.26
N MET A 50 19.04 -11.47 -3.24
CA MET A 50 20.31 -10.74 -3.14
C MET A 50 21.52 -11.68 -3.06
N LEU A 51 21.43 -12.76 -2.28
CA LEU A 51 22.47 -13.78 -2.21
C LEU A 51 22.69 -14.46 -3.56
N THR A 52 21.60 -14.81 -4.25
CA THR A 52 21.67 -15.41 -5.59
C THR A 52 22.34 -14.48 -6.58
N LEU A 53 21.99 -13.19 -6.56
CA LEU A 53 22.64 -12.16 -7.36
C LEU A 53 24.14 -12.08 -7.09
N HIS A 54 24.52 -12.08 -5.81
CA HIS A 54 25.92 -12.05 -5.41
C HIS A 54 26.70 -13.29 -5.87
N ARG A 55 26.08 -14.49 -5.86
CA ARG A 55 26.73 -15.76 -6.21
C ARG A 55 26.79 -16.04 -7.70
N LEU A 56 25.72 -15.75 -8.45
CA LEU A 56 25.63 -16.02 -9.90
C LEU A 56 26.08 -14.83 -10.74
N GLY A 57 26.32 -13.67 -10.12
CA GLY A 57 26.77 -12.46 -10.79
C GLY A 57 25.67 -11.77 -11.59
N TRP A 58 26.09 -10.74 -12.33
CA TRP A 58 25.21 -9.76 -12.99
C TRP A 58 24.20 -10.35 -13.98
N MET A 59 24.44 -11.54 -14.52
CA MET A 59 23.49 -12.20 -15.43
C MET A 59 22.15 -12.52 -14.74
N SER A 60 22.15 -12.72 -13.42
CA SER A 60 20.94 -12.95 -12.63
C SER A 60 20.22 -11.66 -12.22
N ALA A 61 20.79 -10.48 -12.51
CA ALA A 61 20.25 -9.20 -12.08
C ALA A 61 18.80 -8.94 -12.53
N PRO A 62 18.40 -9.19 -13.79
CA PRO A 62 17.01 -8.96 -14.21
C PRO A 62 16.01 -9.81 -13.42
N ALA A 63 16.34 -11.07 -13.16
CA ALA A 63 15.50 -11.98 -12.38
C ALA A 63 15.44 -11.54 -10.90
N ALA A 64 16.57 -11.14 -10.33
CA ALA A 64 16.63 -10.64 -8.97
C ALA A 64 15.81 -9.35 -8.80
N VAL A 65 15.90 -8.40 -9.74
CA VAL A 65 15.11 -7.17 -9.73
C VAL A 65 13.61 -7.47 -9.82
N ALA A 66 13.19 -8.33 -10.76
CA ALA A 66 11.79 -8.71 -10.89
C ALA A 66 11.26 -9.41 -9.62
N TRP A 67 12.06 -10.29 -9.02
CA TRP A 67 11.69 -11.00 -7.81
C TRP A 67 11.59 -10.07 -6.59
N ILE A 68 12.60 -9.22 -6.37
CA ILE A 68 12.62 -8.25 -5.28
C ILE A 68 11.47 -7.26 -5.44
N GLY A 69 11.24 -6.72 -6.64
CA GLY A 69 10.11 -5.83 -6.92
C GLY A 69 8.76 -6.49 -6.62
N ASN A 70 8.61 -7.77 -6.92
CA ASN A 70 7.42 -8.54 -6.55
C ASN A 70 7.25 -8.69 -5.02
N ARG A 71 8.34 -8.87 -4.26
CA ARG A 71 8.28 -8.88 -2.78
C ARG A 71 8.01 -7.49 -2.20
N GLN A 72 8.59 -6.44 -2.77
CA GLN A 72 8.27 -5.06 -2.42
C GLN A 72 6.79 -4.72 -2.71
N ARG A 73 6.21 -5.26 -3.79
CA ARG A 73 4.77 -5.12 -4.07
C ARG A 73 3.89 -5.77 -3.00
N ALA A 74 4.30 -6.92 -2.46
CA ALA A 74 3.62 -7.61 -1.36
C ALA A 74 3.73 -6.81 -0.05
N LEU A 75 4.94 -6.39 0.32
CA LEU A 75 5.17 -5.48 1.45
C LEU A 75 4.40 -4.16 1.31
N GLY A 76 4.22 -3.65 0.09
CA GLY A 76 3.40 -2.46 -0.19
C GLY A 76 1.92 -2.65 0.11
N ASN A 77 1.36 -3.84 -0.13
CA ASN A 77 0.00 -4.17 0.31
C ASN A 77 -0.09 -4.17 1.84
N LEU A 78 0.90 -4.74 2.51
CA LEU A 78 0.97 -4.70 3.96
C LEU A 78 1.08 -3.24 4.45
N LEU A 79 1.89 -2.39 3.82
CA LEU A 79 1.98 -0.97 4.18
C LEU A 79 0.64 -0.24 4.03
N HIS A 80 -0.13 -0.55 2.98
CA HIS A 80 -1.49 -0.07 2.78
C HIS A 80 -2.40 -0.46 3.95
N ASP A 81 -2.40 -1.72 4.34
CA ASP A 81 -3.24 -2.20 5.43
C ASP A 81 -2.79 -1.63 6.79
N ALA A 82 -1.48 -1.41 6.97
CA ALA A 82 -0.93 -0.71 8.12
C ALA A 82 -1.38 0.76 8.18
N ALA A 83 -1.53 1.42 7.04
CA ALA A 83 -2.03 2.79 6.98
C ALA A 83 -3.45 2.89 7.55
N HIS A 84 -4.28 1.86 7.32
CA HIS A 84 -5.62 1.72 7.90
C HIS A 84 -5.63 1.14 9.33
N ARG A 85 -4.48 0.72 9.86
CA ARG A 85 -4.30 0.09 11.18
C ARG A 85 -4.95 -1.30 11.31
N ASN A 86 -4.91 -2.09 10.24
CA ASN A 86 -5.57 -3.40 10.19
C ASN A 86 -4.69 -4.59 10.63
N PHE A 87 -3.42 -4.39 11.02
CA PHE A 87 -2.55 -5.52 11.41
C PHE A 87 -2.85 -6.11 12.77
N ALA A 88 -3.11 -5.23 13.74
CA ALA A 88 -3.19 -5.60 15.13
C ALA A 88 -4.22 -4.72 15.82
N ARG A 89 -4.89 -5.29 16.82
CA ARG A 89 -5.83 -4.52 17.66
C ARG A 89 -5.19 -3.30 18.33
N SER A 90 -3.87 -3.34 18.52
CA SER A 90 -3.09 -2.22 19.05
C SER A 90 -2.46 -1.41 17.92
N ALA A 91 -2.85 -0.14 17.82
CA ALA A 91 -2.26 0.82 16.89
C ALA A 91 -0.74 0.96 17.07
N ARG A 92 -0.22 0.80 18.30
CA ARG A 92 1.22 0.85 18.57
C ARG A 92 1.96 -0.33 17.95
N ILE A 93 1.38 -1.54 18.02
CA ILE A 93 1.97 -2.74 17.44
C ILE A 93 1.94 -2.65 15.91
N ASN A 94 0.80 -2.22 15.35
CA ASN A 94 0.67 -1.97 13.91
C ASN A 94 1.76 -1.02 13.40
N ASP A 95 1.90 0.14 14.04
CA ASP A 95 2.83 1.17 13.59
C ASP A 95 4.28 0.74 13.81
N ALA A 96 4.60 0.02 14.90
CA ALA A 96 5.93 -0.52 15.14
C ALA A 96 6.34 -1.54 14.07
N LEU A 97 5.48 -2.51 13.73
CA LEU A 97 5.76 -3.51 12.71
C LEU A 97 5.97 -2.87 11.34
N ALA A 98 5.09 -1.95 10.96
CA ALA A 98 5.19 -1.26 9.69
C ALA A 98 6.42 -0.34 9.60
N CYS A 99 6.70 0.46 10.63
CA CYS A 99 7.86 1.35 10.67
C CYS A 99 9.20 0.60 10.66
N LEU A 100 9.29 -0.54 11.34
CA LEU A 100 10.56 -1.27 11.46
C LEU A 100 10.82 -2.21 10.29
N PHE A 101 9.79 -2.91 9.80
CA PHE A 101 9.98 -4.02 8.87
C PHE A 101 9.41 -3.79 7.47
N ILE A 102 8.50 -2.84 7.26
CA ILE A 102 7.86 -2.66 5.95
C ILE A 102 8.31 -1.37 5.27
N ALA A 103 8.10 -0.23 5.94
CA ALA A 103 8.39 1.08 5.38
C ALA A 103 9.85 1.23 4.89
N PRO A 104 10.89 0.73 5.60
CA PRO A 104 12.26 0.83 5.13
C PRO A 104 12.55 0.03 3.85
N ALA A 105 11.94 -1.15 3.68
CA ALA A 105 12.10 -1.98 2.48
C ALA A 105 11.53 -1.33 1.21
N LEU A 106 10.65 -0.34 1.40
CA LEU A 106 9.97 0.43 0.35
C LEU A 106 10.50 1.86 0.25
N PHE A 107 11.49 2.22 1.07
CA PHE A 107 12.01 3.59 1.17
C PHE A 107 10.92 4.62 1.49
N ASN A 108 9.90 4.20 2.25
CA ASN A 108 8.73 5.01 2.59
C ASN A 108 8.72 5.41 4.06
N SER A 109 7.90 6.42 4.37
CA SER A 109 7.49 6.77 5.73
C SER A 109 6.03 6.39 5.90
N LEU A 110 5.70 5.61 6.93
CA LEU A 110 4.32 5.21 7.23
C LEU A 110 3.42 6.43 7.45
N ALA A 111 3.91 7.46 8.14
CA ALA A 111 3.13 8.66 8.44
C ALA A 111 2.77 9.43 7.17
N VAL A 112 3.77 9.66 6.30
CA VAL A 112 3.55 10.33 5.01
C VAL A 112 2.65 9.49 4.11
N TYR A 113 2.90 8.18 4.04
CA TYR A 113 2.11 7.27 3.22
C TYR A 113 0.64 7.26 3.67
N ARG A 114 0.38 7.17 4.99
CA ARG A 114 -0.97 7.20 5.56
C ARG A 114 -1.73 8.49 5.21
N GLU A 115 -1.07 9.64 5.30
CA GLU A 115 -1.67 10.93 4.94
C GLU A 115 -1.99 11.03 3.45
N LEU A 116 -1.03 10.70 2.58
CA LEU A 116 -1.24 10.72 1.13
C LEU A 116 -2.33 9.73 0.72
N HIS A 117 -2.34 8.54 1.31
CA HIS A 117 -3.33 7.51 1.07
C HIS A 117 -4.75 7.94 1.49
N ALA A 118 -4.89 8.60 2.65
CA ALA A 118 -6.16 9.17 3.09
C ALA A 118 -6.67 10.24 2.10
N ARG A 119 -5.77 11.11 1.62
CA ARG A 119 -6.10 12.13 0.61
C ARG A 119 -6.47 11.52 -0.74
N HIS A 120 -5.78 10.46 -1.16
CA HIS A 120 -6.10 9.69 -2.37
C HIS A 120 -7.53 9.15 -2.29
N HIS A 121 -7.91 8.51 -1.18
CA HIS A 121 -9.29 8.04 -0.99
C HIS A 121 -10.32 9.18 -0.99
N ALA A 122 -10.02 10.31 -0.36
CA ALA A 122 -10.92 11.45 -0.30
C ALA A 122 -11.17 12.10 -1.67
N TRP A 123 -10.16 12.08 -2.55
CA TRP A 123 -10.18 12.79 -3.84
C TRP A 123 -9.97 11.86 -5.04
N LEU A 124 -10.29 10.57 -4.90
CA LEU A 124 -9.96 9.54 -5.88
C LEU A 124 -10.32 9.93 -7.32
N GLY A 125 -9.32 10.01 -8.19
CA GLY A 125 -9.48 10.31 -9.61
C GLY A 125 -9.65 11.81 -9.95
N ASP A 126 -9.53 12.69 -8.96
CA ASP A 126 -9.48 14.14 -9.17
C ASP A 126 -8.08 14.55 -9.66
N PRO A 127 -7.93 15.11 -10.88
CA PRO A 127 -6.63 15.44 -11.46
C PRO A 127 -5.80 16.47 -10.67
N ALA A 128 -6.45 17.27 -9.82
CA ALA A 128 -5.80 18.36 -9.09
C ALA A 128 -5.57 18.02 -7.60
N ARG A 129 -6.39 17.14 -7.02
CA ARG A 129 -6.41 16.89 -5.56
C ARG A 129 -5.93 15.50 -5.16
N ASP A 130 -6.03 14.53 -6.06
CA ASP A 130 -5.54 13.18 -5.85
C ASP A 130 -4.00 13.14 -5.94
N PRO A 131 -3.28 12.88 -4.83
CA PRO A 131 -1.82 12.82 -4.85
C PRO A 131 -1.27 11.68 -5.74
N ASP A 132 -2.05 10.63 -5.97
CA ASP A 132 -1.67 9.46 -6.76
C ASP A 132 -2.40 9.44 -8.11
N TYR A 133 -2.76 10.61 -8.65
CA TYR A 133 -3.44 10.71 -9.93
C TYR A 133 -2.61 10.16 -11.09
N ILE A 134 -3.08 9.08 -11.71
CA ILE A 134 -2.48 8.50 -12.91
C ILE A 134 -3.08 9.18 -14.15
N ALA A 135 -2.35 10.14 -14.72
CA ALA A 135 -2.78 10.86 -15.92
C ALA A 135 -2.82 10.01 -17.21
N ALA A 136 -2.14 8.86 -17.22
CA ALA A 136 -2.06 7.95 -18.37
C ALA A 136 -3.34 7.10 -18.51
N ARG A 137 -4.47 7.76 -18.82
CA ARG A 137 -5.76 7.09 -19.03
C ARG A 137 -5.78 6.36 -20.38
N SER A 138 -6.24 5.10 -20.37
CA SER A 138 -6.49 4.33 -21.60
C SER A 138 -7.55 5.03 -22.46
N LYS A 139 -7.28 5.20 -23.74
CA LYS A 139 -8.26 5.66 -24.73
C LYS A 139 -9.00 4.46 -25.34
N PRO A 140 -10.24 4.64 -25.84
CA PRO A 140 -10.89 3.61 -26.64
C PRO A 140 -10.00 3.18 -27.81
N GLY A 141 -9.71 1.88 -27.91
CA GLY A 141 -8.77 1.32 -28.90
C GLY A 141 -7.33 1.14 -28.40
N ASP A 142 -6.99 1.64 -27.21
CA ASP A 142 -5.67 1.38 -26.63
C ASP A 142 -5.53 -0.09 -26.22
N ARG A 143 -4.35 -0.66 -26.47
CA ARG A 143 -3.94 -1.95 -25.90
C ARG A 143 -3.43 -1.74 -24.48
N TRP A 144 -3.56 -2.75 -23.61
CA TRP A 144 -3.14 -2.67 -22.19
C TRP A 144 -1.69 -2.21 -21.96
N TRP A 145 -0.77 -2.54 -22.89
CA TRP A 145 0.65 -2.20 -22.75
C TRP A 145 0.96 -0.73 -23.06
N GLN A 146 0.09 -0.02 -23.78
CA GLN A 146 0.33 1.37 -24.16
C GLN A 146 0.33 2.33 -22.95
N PRO A 147 -0.70 2.36 -22.08
CA PRO A 147 -0.65 3.15 -20.86
C PRO A 147 0.41 2.60 -19.88
N PHE A 148 0.64 1.29 -19.87
CA PHE A 148 1.67 0.67 -19.03
C PHE A 148 3.06 1.24 -19.31
N PHE A 149 3.52 1.25 -20.56
CA PHE A 149 4.84 1.78 -20.90
C PHE A 149 4.94 3.30 -20.70
N LYS A 150 3.85 4.04 -20.87
CA LYS A 150 3.82 5.49 -20.56
C LYS A 150 4.12 5.75 -19.09
N VAL A 151 3.54 4.95 -18.18
CA VAL A 151 3.81 5.06 -16.74
C VAL A 151 5.19 4.51 -16.39
N LEU A 152 5.56 3.35 -16.94
CA LEU A 152 6.84 2.69 -16.64
C LEU A 152 8.05 3.57 -16.93
N PHE A 153 8.00 4.32 -18.04
CA PHE A 153 9.09 5.20 -18.45
C PHE A 153 8.88 6.67 -18.05
N ALA A 154 7.81 6.99 -17.30
CA ALA A 154 7.63 8.34 -16.78
C ALA A 154 8.72 8.61 -15.71
N PRO A 155 9.52 9.68 -15.84
CA PRO A 155 10.61 9.96 -14.90
C PRO A 155 10.15 10.06 -13.44
N ALA A 156 8.99 10.70 -13.21
CA ALA A 156 8.40 10.82 -11.88
C ALA A 156 8.04 9.44 -11.28
N ALA A 157 7.45 8.54 -12.08
CA ALA A 157 7.08 7.20 -11.64
C ALA A 157 8.32 6.31 -11.40
N CYS A 158 9.36 6.45 -12.22
CA CYS A 158 10.61 5.73 -12.05
C CYS A 158 11.34 6.19 -10.77
N LEU A 159 11.42 7.50 -10.54
CA LEU A 159 12.04 8.07 -9.35
C LEU A 159 11.27 7.70 -8.07
N SER A 160 9.94 7.84 -8.06
CA SER A 160 9.13 7.46 -6.90
C SER A 160 9.20 5.96 -6.62
N SER A 161 9.20 5.11 -7.65
CA SER A 161 9.32 3.66 -7.49
C SER A 161 10.69 3.23 -6.97
N THR A 162 11.74 3.99 -7.25
CA THR A 162 13.11 3.66 -6.85
C THR A 162 13.48 4.21 -5.47
N PHE A 163 13.02 5.42 -5.14
CA PHE A 163 13.44 6.14 -3.93
C PHE A 163 12.31 6.34 -2.90
N GLY A 164 11.07 5.98 -3.23
CA GLY A 164 9.93 6.15 -2.33
C GLY A 164 9.81 7.60 -1.85
N HIS A 165 9.73 7.77 -0.53
CA HIS A 165 9.67 9.08 0.13
C HIS A 165 11.05 9.67 0.45
N LEU A 166 12.16 8.98 0.20
CA LEU A 166 13.50 9.55 0.42
C LEU A 166 13.77 10.76 -0.48
N HIS A 167 13.01 10.93 -1.57
CA HIS A 167 13.08 12.11 -2.42
C HIS A 167 12.35 13.34 -1.82
N LEU A 168 11.47 13.15 -0.83
CA LEU A 168 10.85 14.24 -0.09
C LEU A 168 11.71 14.57 1.14
N SER A 169 12.26 15.78 1.19
CA SER A 169 13.27 16.26 2.16
C SER A 169 12.84 16.32 3.64
N THR A 170 11.73 15.69 4.02
CA THR A 170 11.23 15.69 5.40
C THR A 170 11.39 14.30 5.99
N LEU A 171 12.57 14.03 6.56
CA LEU A 171 12.77 12.91 7.47
C LEU A 171 12.04 13.20 8.79
N THR A 172 10.71 13.18 8.77
CA THR A 172 9.96 12.97 10.00
C THR A 172 10.22 11.53 10.42
N GLY A 173 11.04 11.34 11.46
CA GLY A 173 11.15 10.06 12.15
C GLY A 173 9.76 9.52 12.48
N CYS A 174 9.62 8.20 12.61
CA CYS A 174 8.36 7.56 13.00
C CYS A 174 7.90 8.10 14.36
N SER A 175 7.23 9.24 14.37
CA SER A 175 6.49 9.72 15.50
C SER A 175 5.19 8.94 15.52
N ALA A 176 4.98 8.19 16.61
CA ALA A 176 3.64 7.78 16.97
C ALA A 176 2.78 9.05 16.92
N SER A 177 1.69 9.00 16.15
CA SER A 177 0.72 10.09 16.12
C SER A 177 0.33 10.42 17.57
N PRO A 178 0.45 11.67 18.05
CA PRO A 178 -0.06 11.99 19.36
C PRO A 178 -1.56 11.67 19.36
N SER A 179 -2.01 10.95 20.39
CA SER A 179 -3.44 10.74 20.63
C SER A 179 -4.10 12.12 20.70
N SER A 180 -4.93 12.44 19.72
CA SER A 180 -5.65 13.69 19.64
C SER A 180 -6.82 13.68 20.65
N ASP A 181 -6.52 13.99 21.91
CA ASP A 181 -7.51 14.64 22.78
C ASP A 181 -7.66 16.08 22.28
N GLY A 182 -8.66 16.30 21.43
CA GLY A 182 -8.91 17.60 20.82
C GLY A 182 -9.70 17.51 19.53
N GLY A 183 -11.02 17.33 19.68
CA GLY A 183 -12.07 17.58 18.69
C GLY A 183 -11.68 17.65 17.21
N ALA A 184 -11.58 16.49 16.56
CA ALA A 184 -11.78 16.34 15.12
C ALA A 184 -12.97 15.38 14.91
N PRO A 185 -13.79 15.59 13.87
CA PRO A 185 -15.03 14.84 13.71
C PRO A 185 -14.68 13.36 13.49
N TYR A 186 -15.34 12.51 14.27
CA TYR A 186 -15.32 11.07 14.13
C TYR A 186 -15.69 10.69 12.69
N TRP A 187 -14.68 10.37 11.87
CA TRP A 187 -14.88 9.59 10.65
C TRP A 187 -14.92 8.12 11.06
N VAL A 188 -16.13 7.68 11.40
CA VAL A 188 -16.50 6.26 11.46
C VAL A 188 -16.78 5.80 10.01
N PRO A 189 -16.39 4.57 9.61
CA PRO A 189 -16.56 4.04 8.25
C PRO A 189 -17.99 4.09 7.71
#